data_AF-A0A2V9V0A9-F1
#
_entry.id   AF-A0A2V9V0A9-F1
#
_cell.length_a   1.000
_cell.length_b   1.000
_cell.length_c   1.000
_cell.angle_alpha   90.00
_cell.angle_beta   90.00
_cell.angle_gamma   90.00
#
_symmetry.space_group_name_H-M   'P 1'
#
loop_
_entity.id
_entity.type
_entity.pdbx_description
1 polymer ?
#
loop_
_entity_poly.entity_id
_entity_poly.type
_entity_poly.pdbx_seq_one_letter_code
_entity_poly.pdbx_strand_id
1 'polypeptide(L)'
;MVVLVAVSASPLRAADSSAKVQLNVDKAGPRAVEAQTEQVILRDYRAAWTSLAQALEFNTLDPLEGPFVGTAKKWLTDSVTSQRSTGLSSRYSDQNHKLEAVFYAPEGDVIELHDTAEYQLQVSDGGKSIQEQHMIVHYVVLMTPAADRWVIRQLQAVPQF
;
A
#
# COMPACT_ATOMS: atom_id res chain seq x y z
N MET A 1 14.02 41.90 -33.03
CA MET A 1 12.96 40.96 -32.57
C MET A 1 13.62 39.92 -31.70
N VAL A 2 13.37 39.94 -30.38
CA VAL A 2 13.74 38.84 -29.48
C VAL A 2 12.58 38.67 -28.50
N VAL A 3 11.87 37.57 -28.63
CA VAL A 3 10.78 37.19 -27.72
C VAL A 3 11.41 36.30 -26.64
N LEU A 4 11.40 36.78 -25.40
CA LEU A 4 11.80 35.99 -24.24
C LEU A 4 10.64 35.04 -23.89
N VAL A 5 10.82 33.74 -24.13
CA VAL A 5 9.88 32.72 -23.67
C VAL A 5 10.26 32.37 -22.23
N ALA A 6 9.45 32.81 -21.27
CA ALA A 6 9.56 32.36 -19.89
C ALA A 6 8.97 30.95 -19.78
N VAL A 7 9.82 29.95 -19.58
CA VAL A 7 9.40 28.59 -19.26
C VAL A 7 9.03 28.57 -17.79
N SER A 8 7.73 28.53 -17.51
CA SER A 8 7.21 28.28 -16.16
C SER A 8 7.53 26.84 -15.78
N ALA A 9 8.58 26.63 -14.99
CA ALA A 9 8.82 25.35 -14.34
C ALA A 9 7.76 25.17 -13.24
N SER A 10 6.74 24.36 -13.52
CA SER A 10 5.83 23.89 -12.47
C SER A 10 6.65 23.13 -11.43
N PRO A 11 6.57 23.47 -10.12
CA PRO A 11 7.22 22.66 -9.12
C PRO A 11 6.58 21.27 -9.17
N LEU A 12 7.38 20.25 -9.52
CA LEU A 12 7.03 18.88 -9.16
C LEU A 12 6.92 18.89 -7.64
N ARG A 13 5.69 18.92 -7.12
CA ARG A 13 5.42 18.39 -5.80
C ARG A 13 5.78 16.92 -5.88
N ALA A 14 6.98 16.56 -5.45
CA ALA A 14 7.23 15.25 -4.90
C ALA A 14 6.29 15.15 -3.70
N ALA A 15 5.06 14.69 -3.95
CA ALA A 15 4.17 14.27 -2.89
C ALA A 15 4.96 13.22 -2.11
N ASP A 16 5.07 13.43 -0.81
CA ASP A 16 5.71 12.52 0.12
C ASP A 16 4.92 11.21 0.08
N SER A 17 5.24 10.36 -0.90
CA SER A 17 4.40 9.24 -1.35
C SER A 17 4.65 7.96 -0.54
N SER A 18 5.55 8.04 0.43
CA SER A 18 5.81 6.92 1.34
C SER A 18 4.70 6.86 2.39
N ALA A 19 4.06 5.70 2.49
CA ALA A 19 3.05 5.45 3.51
C ALA A 19 3.63 5.68 4.92
N LYS A 20 2.91 6.45 5.75
CA LYS A 20 3.20 6.63 7.16
C LYS A 20 2.58 5.47 7.91
N VAL A 21 3.40 4.65 8.56
CA VAL A 21 2.95 3.40 9.18
C VAL A 21 3.36 3.41 10.65
N GLN A 22 2.40 3.14 11.52
CA GLN A 22 2.60 2.86 12.95
C GLN A 22 2.17 1.44 13.21
N LEU A 23 2.90 0.71 14.05
CA LEU A 23 2.59 -0.66 14.43
C LEU A 23 2.56 -0.76 15.94
N ASN A 24 1.46 -1.29 16.48
CA ASN A 24 1.34 -1.72 17.86
C ASN A 24 1.39 -3.26 17.89
N VAL A 25 2.28 -3.83 18.72
CA VAL A 25 2.47 -5.28 18.89
C VAL A 25 2.00 -5.82 20.24
N ASP A 26 1.44 -4.98 21.11
CA ASP A 26 1.05 -5.32 22.49
C ASP A 26 0.02 -6.45 22.56
N LYS A 27 -0.80 -6.59 21.51
CA LYS A 27 -1.83 -7.64 21.41
C LYS A 27 -1.38 -8.88 20.64
N ALA A 28 -0.14 -8.91 20.15
CA ALA A 28 0.35 -10.03 19.40
C ALA A 28 0.50 -11.26 20.30
N GLY A 29 -0.08 -12.38 19.88
CA GLY A 29 0.08 -13.68 20.53
C GLY A 29 -0.18 -14.83 19.56
N PRO A 30 0.18 -16.06 19.92
CA PRO A 30 0.83 -16.48 21.16
C PRO A 30 2.33 -16.15 21.23
N ARG A 31 2.98 -15.77 20.12
CA ARG A 31 4.38 -15.37 20.09
C ARG A 31 4.52 -13.85 20.25
N ALA A 32 5.49 -13.41 21.04
CA ALA A 32 5.87 -12.00 21.11
C ALA A 32 6.60 -11.57 19.82
N VAL A 33 6.30 -10.39 19.31
CA VAL A 33 7.03 -9.83 18.16
C VAL A 33 8.36 -9.26 18.65
N GLU A 34 9.47 -9.75 18.11
CA GLU A 34 10.79 -9.22 18.44
C GLU A 34 10.99 -7.84 17.78
N ALA A 35 11.75 -6.95 18.44
CA ALA A 35 11.97 -5.59 17.93
C ALA A 35 12.54 -5.55 16.50
N GLN A 36 13.39 -6.51 16.13
CA GLN A 36 13.90 -6.62 14.77
C GLN A 36 12.80 -7.05 13.78
N THR A 37 11.96 -8.00 14.17
CA THR A 37 10.81 -8.47 13.37
C THR A 37 9.84 -7.30 13.13
N GLU A 38 9.52 -6.53 14.17
CA GLU A 38 8.68 -5.34 14.08
C GLU A 38 9.22 -4.31 13.06
N GLN A 39 10.53 -3.99 13.14
CA GLN A 39 11.18 -3.06 12.22
C GLN A 39 11.12 -3.54 10.76
N VAL A 40 11.33 -4.84 10.54
CA VAL A 40 11.28 -5.44 9.21
C VAL A 40 9.86 -5.42 8.66
N ILE A 41 8.85 -5.78 9.47
CA ILE A 41 7.43 -5.69 9.09
C ILE A 41 7.07 -4.26 8.69
N LEU A 42 7.43 -3.26 9.51
CA LEU A 42 7.18 -1.85 9.19
C LEU A 42 7.82 -1.40 7.88
N ARG A 43 9.07 -1.82 7.63
CA ARG A 43 9.78 -1.54 6.38
C ARG A 43 9.06 -2.16 5.18
N ASP A 44 8.74 -3.44 5.26
CA ASP A 44 8.22 -4.22 4.14
C ASP A 44 6.76 -3.89 3.84
N TYR A 45 5.96 -3.61 4.88
CA TYR A 45 4.59 -3.14 4.73
C TYR A 45 4.51 -1.78 4.03
N ARG A 46 5.39 -0.84 4.41
CA ARG A 46 5.50 0.47 3.73
C ARG A 46 5.88 0.30 2.26
N ALA A 47 6.85 -0.56 1.97
CA ALA A 47 7.26 -0.86 0.61
C ALA A 47 6.13 -1.48 -0.21
N ALA A 48 5.30 -2.35 0.40
CA ALA A 48 4.15 -2.94 -0.25
C ALA A 48 3.10 -1.89 -0.65
N TRP A 49 2.76 -0.95 0.24
CA TRP A 49 1.83 0.13 -0.10
C TRP A 49 2.37 1.09 -1.14
N THR A 50 3.66 1.42 -1.12
CA THR A 50 4.29 2.20 -2.19
C THR A 50 4.21 1.47 -3.53
N SER A 51 4.47 0.16 -3.56
CA SER A 51 4.34 -0.67 -4.76
C SER A 51 2.89 -0.72 -5.27
N LEU A 52 1.91 -0.89 -4.38
CA LEU A 52 0.48 -0.88 -4.72
C LEU A 52 0.06 0.45 -5.33
N ALA A 53 0.44 1.57 -4.71
CA ALA A 53 0.10 2.90 -5.18
C ALA A 53 0.69 3.15 -6.58
N GLN A 54 1.95 2.78 -6.81
CA GLN A 54 2.60 2.91 -8.11
C GLN A 54 1.95 2.01 -9.18
N ALA A 55 1.63 0.77 -8.84
CA ALA A 55 1.00 -0.16 -9.76
C ALA A 55 -0.35 0.37 -10.26
N LEU A 56 -1.17 0.93 -9.36
CA LEU A 56 -2.48 1.49 -9.69
C LEU A 56 -2.41 2.88 -10.33
N GLU A 57 -1.41 3.70 -10.00
CA GLU A 57 -1.26 5.04 -10.61
C GLU A 57 -0.75 4.92 -12.05
N PHE A 58 0.29 4.09 -12.26
CA PHE A 58 0.94 3.94 -13.56
C PHE A 58 0.37 2.79 -14.38
N ASN A 59 -0.66 2.11 -13.90
CA ASN A 59 -1.24 0.94 -14.55
C ASN A 59 -0.15 -0.07 -14.96
N THR A 60 0.75 -0.42 -14.04
CA THR A 60 1.85 -1.34 -14.31
C THR A 60 1.85 -2.53 -13.36
N LEU A 61 2.32 -3.67 -13.85
CA LEU A 61 2.54 -4.88 -13.04
C LEU A 61 4.01 -4.98 -12.57
N ASP A 62 4.91 -4.12 -13.04
CA ASP A 62 6.34 -4.18 -12.71
C ASP A 62 6.62 -4.02 -11.20
N PRO A 63 5.92 -3.14 -10.46
CA PRO A 63 6.09 -3.01 -9.01
C PRO A 63 5.60 -4.22 -8.22
N LEU A 64 4.85 -5.14 -8.82
CA LEU A 64 4.19 -6.26 -8.14
C LEU A 64 5.13 -7.42 -7.79
N GLU A 65 6.33 -7.44 -8.37
CA GLU A 65 7.33 -8.45 -8.03
C GLU A 65 7.95 -8.13 -6.67
N GLY A 66 7.56 -8.90 -5.65
CA GLY A 66 8.23 -8.90 -4.33
C GLY A 66 7.30 -8.74 -3.12
N PRO A 67 6.45 -7.70 -3.03
CA PRO A 67 5.71 -7.42 -1.79
C PRO A 67 4.38 -8.16 -1.65
N PHE A 68 3.81 -8.68 -2.74
CA PHE A 68 2.52 -9.35 -2.75
C PHE A 68 2.62 -10.78 -3.27
N VAL A 69 1.92 -11.70 -2.60
CA VAL A 69 1.78 -13.11 -3.01
C VAL A 69 0.33 -13.56 -2.86
N GLY A 70 0.02 -14.77 -3.35
CA GLY A 70 -1.29 -15.39 -3.16
C GLY A 70 -2.47 -14.52 -3.61
N THR A 71 -3.50 -14.44 -2.76
CA THR A 71 -4.74 -13.71 -3.04
C THR A 71 -4.49 -12.21 -3.22
N ALA A 72 -3.59 -11.61 -2.44
CA ALA A 72 -3.28 -10.19 -2.58
C ALA A 72 -2.62 -9.86 -3.94
N LYS A 73 -1.68 -10.69 -4.42
CA LYS A 73 -1.08 -10.52 -5.76
C LYS A 73 -2.13 -10.65 -6.86
N LYS A 74 -3.03 -11.63 -6.74
CA LYS A 74 -4.13 -11.83 -7.70
C LYS A 74 -5.04 -10.60 -7.74
N TRP A 75 -5.51 -10.13 -6.58
CA TRP A 75 -6.38 -8.96 -6.49
C TRP A 75 -5.75 -7.73 -7.15
N LEU A 76 -4.48 -7.45 -6.84
CA LEU A 76 -3.81 -6.28 -7.39
C LEU A 76 -3.58 -6.40 -8.91
N THR A 77 -3.26 -7.60 -9.39
CA THR A 77 -3.17 -7.88 -10.84
C THR A 77 -4.50 -7.65 -11.55
N ASP A 78 -5.60 -8.16 -10.96
CA ASP A 78 -6.94 -8.00 -11.50
C ASP A 78 -7.36 -6.52 -11.51
N SER A 79 -7.06 -5.77 -10.44
CA SER A 79 -7.32 -4.33 -10.32
C SER A 79 -6.59 -3.51 -11.39
N VAL A 80 -5.28 -3.74 -11.57
CA VAL A 80 -4.49 -3.06 -12.62
C VAL A 80 -5.01 -3.42 -14.01
N THR A 81 -5.36 -4.68 -14.24
CA THR A 81 -5.90 -5.13 -15.54
C THR A 81 -7.24 -4.48 -15.86
N SER A 82 -8.12 -4.35 -14.85
CA SER A 82 -9.40 -3.65 -14.97
C SER A 82 -9.24 -2.16 -15.26
N GLN A 83 -8.31 -1.48 -14.58
CA GLN A 83 -8.01 -0.07 -14.86
C GLN A 83 -7.50 0.13 -16.28
N ARG A 84 -6.58 -0.73 -16.75
CA ARG A 84 -6.09 -0.71 -18.13
C ARG A 84 -7.20 -0.87 -19.17
N SER A 85 -8.14 -1.79 -18.96
CA SER A 85 -9.22 -2.05 -19.92
C SER A 85 -10.25 -0.93 -19.98
N THR A 86 -10.38 -0.16 -18.90
CA THR A 86 -11.34 0.95 -18.77
C THR A 86 -10.73 2.32 -19.06
N GLY A 87 -9.40 2.45 -19.14
CA GLY A 87 -8.71 3.73 -19.27
C GLY A 87 -8.58 4.50 -17.95
N LEU A 88 -8.97 3.88 -16.83
CA LEU A 88 -8.90 4.47 -15.51
C LEU A 88 -7.49 4.33 -14.90
N SER A 89 -7.19 5.16 -13.91
CA SER A 89 -6.03 5.02 -13.03
C SER A 89 -6.37 5.56 -11.64
N SER A 90 -5.78 4.97 -10.60
CA SER A 90 -6.01 5.39 -9.21
C SER A 90 -4.73 5.84 -8.57
N ARG A 91 -4.74 7.03 -7.96
CA ARG A 91 -3.62 7.59 -7.22
C ARG A 91 -3.96 7.65 -5.74
N TYR A 92 -3.03 7.19 -4.92
CA TYR A 92 -3.12 7.18 -3.46
C TYR A 92 -2.15 8.23 -2.90
N SER A 93 -2.64 9.18 -2.12
CA SER A 93 -1.83 10.19 -1.42
C SER A 93 -2.20 10.32 0.05
N ASP A 94 -1.32 10.93 0.84
CA ASP A 94 -1.50 11.15 2.29
C ASP A 94 -1.83 9.86 3.06
N GLN A 95 -1.14 8.78 2.70
CA GLN A 95 -1.36 7.44 3.25
C GLN A 95 -0.87 7.36 4.70
N ASN A 96 -1.79 7.10 5.63
CA ASN A 96 -1.53 6.82 7.04
C ASN A 96 -2.12 5.46 7.41
N HIS A 97 -1.32 4.62 8.06
CA HIS A 97 -1.70 3.27 8.46
C HIS A 97 -1.43 3.09 9.96
N LYS A 98 -2.46 2.64 10.68
CA LYS A 98 -2.37 2.26 12.09
C LYS A 98 -2.59 0.76 12.18
N LEU A 99 -1.48 0.05 12.34
CA LEU A 99 -1.44 -1.41 12.43
C LEU A 99 -1.51 -1.85 13.87
N GLU A 100 -2.32 -2.87 14.12
CA GLU A 100 -2.32 -3.65 15.35
C GLU A 100 -2.01 -5.10 15.00
N ALA A 101 -0.92 -5.65 15.55
CA ALA A 101 -0.66 -7.08 15.45
C ALA A 101 -1.54 -7.81 16.45
N VAL A 102 -2.43 -8.66 15.95
CA VAL A 102 -3.41 -9.39 16.76
C VAL A 102 -3.07 -10.87 16.88
N PHE A 103 -2.25 -11.38 15.97
CA PHE A 103 -1.76 -12.75 16.01
C PHE A 103 -0.36 -12.85 15.42
N TYR A 104 0.52 -13.55 16.10
CA TYR A 104 1.82 -13.96 15.57
C TYR A 104 2.05 -15.44 15.89
N ALA A 105 2.18 -16.26 14.85
CA ALA A 105 2.27 -17.71 15.00
C ALA A 105 3.49 -18.12 15.86
N PRO A 106 3.37 -19.19 16.67
CA PRO A 106 4.50 -19.74 17.43
C PRO A 106 5.75 -19.97 16.59
N GLU A 107 5.56 -20.48 15.37
CA GLU A 107 6.60 -20.82 14.41
C GLU A 107 7.25 -19.57 13.79
N GLY A 108 6.60 -18.41 13.93
CA GLY A 108 7.08 -17.13 13.41
C GLY A 108 6.89 -16.96 11.90
N ASP A 109 6.05 -17.78 11.27
CA ASP A 109 5.86 -17.88 9.83
C ASP A 109 4.61 -17.15 9.29
N VAL A 110 3.78 -16.59 10.17
CA VAL A 110 2.66 -15.72 9.80
C VAL A 110 2.34 -14.73 10.90
N ILE A 111 2.05 -13.49 10.51
CA ILE A 111 1.51 -12.46 11.38
C ILE A 111 0.22 -11.89 10.78
N GLU A 112 -0.80 -11.74 11.62
CA GLU A 112 -2.04 -11.05 11.28
C GLU A 112 -2.00 -9.63 11.85
N LEU A 113 -2.29 -8.67 10.98
CA LEU A 113 -2.37 -7.25 11.32
C LEU A 113 -3.77 -6.73 11.00
N HIS A 114 -4.31 -5.94 11.91
CA HIS A 114 -5.49 -5.12 11.68
C HIS A 114 -5.02 -3.70 11.34
N ASP A 115 -5.33 -3.23 10.14
CA ASP A 115 -4.90 -1.92 9.64
C ASP A 115 -6.07 -0.96 9.51
N THR A 116 -6.03 0.15 10.24
CA THR A 116 -6.86 1.31 9.90
C THR A 116 -6.07 2.21 8.95
N ALA A 117 -6.38 2.11 7.66
CA ALA A 117 -5.80 2.90 6.60
C ALA A 117 -6.61 4.18 6.35
N GLU A 118 -5.93 5.31 6.28
CA GLU A 118 -6.48 6.62 5.94
C GLU A 118 -5.68 7.19 4.77
N TYR A 119 -6.35 7.56 3.68
CA TYR A 119 -5.68 8.10 2.49
C TYR A 119 -6.63 8.93 1.63
N GLN A 120 -6.06 9.74 0.73
CA GLN A 120 -6.78 10.38 -0.36
C GLN A 120 -6.70 9.47 -1.60
N LEU A 121 -7.85 9.16 -2.18
CA LEU A 121 -7.97 8.39 -3.41
C LEU A 121 -8.44 9.32 -4.53
N GLN A 122 -7.62 9.45 -5.56
CA GLN A 122 -7.96 10.15 -6.79
C GLN A 122 -8.11 9.15 -7.93
N VAL A 123 -9.27 9.12 -8.57
CA VAL A 123 -9.52 8.33 -9.79
C VAL A 123 -9.50 9.25 -10.99
N SER A 124 -8.75 8.86 -12.02
CA SER A 124 -8.65 9.60 -13.27
C SER A 124 -9.06 8.73 -14.46
N ASP A 125 -9.62 9.35 -15.49
CA ASP A 125 -9.90 8.76 -16.79
C ASP A 125 -9.06 9.50 -17.84
N GLY A 126 -8.18 8.79 -18.54
CA GLY A 126 -7.29 9.39 -19.55
C GLY A 126 -6.41 10.52 -19.00
N GLY A 127 -6.03 10.46 -17.72
CA GLY A 127 -5.22 11.47 -17.02
C GLY A 127 -6.02 12.67 -16.49
N LYS A 128 -7.34 12.73 -16.72
CA LYS A 128 -8.21 13.75 -16.12
C LYS A 128 -8.81 13.21 -14.84
N SER A 129 -8.61 13.94 -13.73
CA SER A 129 -9.29 13.64 -12.46
C SER A 129 -10.81 13.66 -12.64
N ILE A 130 -11.48 12.58 -12.24
CA ILE A 130 -12.95 12.46 -12.28
C ILE A 130 -13.55 12.36 -10.87
N GLN A 131 -12.76 11.93 -9.89
CA GLN A 131 -13.20 11.73 -8.52
C GLN A 131 -12.01 11.85 -7.57
N GLU A 132 -12.21 12.50 -6.43
CA GLU A 132 -11.26 12.58 -5.34
C GLU A 132 -12.02 12.40 -4.03
N GLN A 133 -11.55 11.48 -3.19
CA GLN A 133 -12.22 11.09 -1.96
C GLN A 133 -11.23 10.83 -0.84
N HIS A 134 -11.59 11.31 0.34
CA HIS A 134 -10.94 10.91 1.57
C HIS A 134 -11.51 9.56 2.03
N MET A 135 -10.63 8.59 2.22
CA MET A 135 -10.98 7.20 2.53
C MET A 135 -10.46 6.82 3.91
N ILE A 136 -11.31 6.15 4.69
CA ILE A 136 -10.92 5.40 5.89
C ILE A 136 -11.36 3.96 5.65
N VAL A 137 -10.41 3.01 5.65
CA VAL A 137 -10.65 1.61 5.35
C VAL A 137 -9.98 0.73 6.39
N HIS A 138 -10.71 -0.29 6.86
CA HIS A 138 -10.18 -1.31 7.76
C HIS A 138 -9.73 -2.52 6.95
N TYR A 139 -8.49 -2.98 7.13
CA TYR A 139 -7.97 -4.18 6.49
C TYR A 139 -7.55 -5.24 7.51
N VAL A 140 -7.93 -6.49 7.24
CA VAL A 140 -7.24 -7.67 7.79
C VAL A 140 -6.11 -8.03 6.83
N VAL A 141 -4.88 -7.99 7.34
CA VAL A 141 -3.66 -8.24 6.58
C VAL A 141 -2.99 -9.49 7.11
N LEU A 142 -2.64 -10.42 6.22
CA LEU A 142 -1.76 -11.53 6.56
C LEU A 142 -0.42 -11.34 5.86
N MET A 143 0.64 -11.27 6.66
CA MET A 143 2.01 -11.28 6.17
C MET A 143 2.71 -12.58 6.51
N THR A 144 3.55 -13.06 5.61
CA THR A 144 4.39 -14.25 5.79
C THR A 144 5.84 -13.92 5.42
N PRO A 145 6.86 -14.51 6.07
CA PRO A 145 8.23 -14.29 5.69
C PRO A 145 8.52 -14.96 4.34
N ALA A 146 9.34 -14.30 3.54
CA ALA A 146 10.00 -14.80 2.33
C ALA A 146 11.52 -14.69 2.53
N ALA A 147 12.32 -14.95 1.48
CA ALA A 147 13.78 -15.08 1.59
C ALA A 147 14.49 -13.91 2.31
N ASP A 148 14.05 -12.67 2.10
CA ASP A 148 14.70 -11.46 2.63
C ASP A 148 13.73 -10.40 3.22
N ARG A 149 12.42 -10.72 3.24
CA ARG A 149 11.35 -9.77 3.55
C ARG A 149 10.08 -10.45 4.03
N TRP A 150 9.19 -9.70 4.64
CA TRP A 150 7.79 -10.08 4.80
C TRP A 150 6.99 -9.68 3.57
N VAL A 151 6.08 -10.56 3.14
CA VAL A 151 5.21 -10.34 1.98
C VAL A 151 3.75 -10.40 2.38
N ILE A 152 2.92 -9.56 1.76
CA ILE A 152 1.47 -9.55 1.98
C ILE A 152 0.85 -10.68 1.17
N ARG A 153 0.27 -11.66 1.87
CA ARG A 153 -0.48 -12.78 1.28
C ARG A 153 -1.96 -12.46 1.13
N GLN A 154 -2.48 -11.66 2.07
CA GLN A 154 -3.87 -11.22 2.09
C GLN A 154 -3.94 -9.75 2.52
N LEU A 155 -4.76 -8.98 1.81
CA LEU A 155 -5.13 -7.61 2.13
C LEU A 155 -6.65 -7.50 1.91
N GLN A 156 -7.42 -7.70 2.98
CA GLN A 156 -8.88 -7.83 2.87
C GLN A 156 -9.56 -6.66 3.58
N ALA A 157 -10.34 -5.88 2.83
CA ALA A 157 -11.17 -4.84 3.41
C ALA A 157 -12.31 -5.46 4.23
N VAL A 158 -12.53 -4.93 5.43
CA VAL A 158 -13.61 -5.32 6.35
C VAL A 158 -14.39 -4.07 6.80
N PRO A 159 -15.67 -4.18 7.21
CA PRO A 159 -16.43 -3.03 7.68
C PRO A 159 -15.88 -2.43 8.98
N GLN A 160 -15.38 -3.29 9.88
CA GLN A 160 -14.81 -2.98 11.19
C GLN A 160 -14.05 -4.22 11.71
N PHE A 161 -13.27 -4.05 12.78
CA PHE A 161 -12.55 -5.12 13.48
C PHE A 161 -13.35 -5.77 14.60
#